data_AF-A0A821SM22-F1
#
_entry.id   AF-A0A821SM22-F1
#
_cell.length_a   1.000
_cell.length_b   1.000
_cell.length_c   1.000
_cell.angle_alpha   90.00
_cell.angle_beta   90.00
_cell.angle_gamma   90.00
#
_symmetry.space_group_name_H-M   'P 1'
#
loop_
_entity.id
_entity.type
_entity.pdbx_description
1 polymer ?
#
loop_
_entity_poly.entity_id
_entity_poly.type
_entity_poly.pdbx_seq_one_letter_code
_entity_poly.pdbx_strand_id
1 'polypeptide(L)'
;MPKAIRKMLENGYSYDEPDRMPNNINITYLDIFMYVVAIVGHFIDLGLDINVAVQYCLSRKMMEFGWTLVFILLPAFVNTAVSVRMYSQDKQQDSLSNEFTKRKWLRIFILVLQMAPILRFADALIYAIKSRRAAHKHDQASQRMYYSLMLKEDSDAALLRIFECFLEAAPQQVLQTSLLLRQYDQLAIHQLLSICSSIVGMGWCLAAYQRAVRYAQQNKNNITWYGTALQVAWHFLVTLSRITSISIIAYLFPYWTVLACTIHILIMTTWLQLVDQSTFCSQNKLAEFFFSLALGAVYLFTYILPVEGRTRYRYALYYTICGIQNVICGILWFLFVDEEMRISIYFYPVLVTSIIPYMLGLVFMLMYYGCFHPKVSVTLSVSFKGDDVEVS
;
A
#
# COMPACT_ATOMS: atom_id res chain seq x y z
N MET A 1 14.21 34.87 3.73
CA MET A 1 14.67 33.47 3.94
C MET A 1 14.52 33.17 5.44
N PRO A 2 13.73 32.17 5.87
CA PRO A 2 13.52 31.84 7.29
C PRO A 2 14.84 31.46 7.98
N LYS A 3 15.01 31.78 9.27
CA LYS A 3 16.22 31.50 10.06
C LYS A 3 16.64 30.01 10.03
N ALA A 4 15.69 29.08 9.94
CA ALA A 4 15.97 27.65 9.82
C ALA A 4 16.64 27.28 8.48
N ILE A 5 16.26 27.95 7.38
CA ILE A 5 16.85 27.74 6.04
C ILE A 5 18.31 28.22 6.03
N ARG A 6 18.59 29.35 6.67
CA ARG A 6 19.96 29.86 6.82
C ARG A 6 20.84 28.89 7.62
N LYS A 7 20.32 28.34 8.72
CA LYS A 7 21.07 27.43 9.60
C LYS A 7 21.38 26.08 8.96
N MET A 8 20.48 25.57 8.10
CA MET A 8 20.72 24.34 7.32
C MET A 8 21.71 24.56 6.16
N LEU A 9 21.76 25.77 5.58
CA LEU A 9 22.73 26.13 4.54
C LEU A 9 24.13 26.47 5.12
N GLU A 10 24.19 27.01 6.35
CA GLU A 10 25.45 27.35 7.04
C GLU A 10 26.16 26.12 7.63
N ASN A 11 25.43 25.10 8.07
CA ASN A 11 26.00 23.87 8.62
C ASN A 11 26.37 22.86 7.52
N GLY A 12 27.29 23.23 6.62
CA GLY A 12 27.77 22.37 5.53
C GLY A 12 28.20 20.97 5.98
N TYR A 13 27.24 20.03 6.03
CA TYR A 13 27.51 18.62 6.20
C TYR A 13 28.04 18.12 4.85
N SER A 14 29.35 17.99 4.78
CA SER A 14 30.04 17.19 3.77
C SER A 14 29.55 15.76 3.92
N TYR A 15 28.56 15.37 3.12
CA TYR A 15 28.25 13.97 2.91
C TYR A 15 29.37 13.40 2.04
N ASP A 16 30.12 12.42 2.56
CA ASP A 16 30.72 11.38 1.72
C ASP A 16 29.64 10.91 0.72
N GLU A 17 29.98 10.72 -0.55
CA GLU A 17 29.02 10.33 -1.61
C GLU A 17 28.76 8.82 -1.61
N PRO A 18 27.63 8.32 -1.07
CA PRO A 18 26.87 7.24 -1.67
C PRO A 18 25.80 7.85 -2.59
N ASP A 19 25.54 7.21 -3.72
CA ASP A 19 24.94 7.80 -4.92
C ASP A 19 23.68 8.68 -4.77
N ARG A 20 23.57 9.61 -5.72
CA ARG A 20 22.75 10.84 -5.77
C ARG A 20 21.27 10.65 -6.14
N MET A 21 20.42 11.53 -5.59
CA MET A 21 19.14 11.94 -6.22
C MET A 21 19.33 12.20 -7.72
N PRO A 22 18.38 11.85 -8.61
CA PRO A 22 18.55 11.89 -10.06
C PRO A 22 19.16 13.23 -10.53
N ASN A 23 20.19 13.16 -11.38
CA ASN A 23 20.96 14.33 -11.81
C ASN A 23 20.10 15.45 -12.44
N ASN A 24 18.94 15.10 -13.01
CA ASN A 24 17.96 16.04 -13.53
C ASN A 24 16.69 16.02 -12.67
N ILE A 25 16.53 17.01 -11.80
CA ILE A 25 15.31 17.23 -11.02
C ILE A 25 14.33 18.02 -11.90
N ASN A 26 13.42 17.31 -12.55
CA ASN A 26 12.32 17.91 -13.29
C ASN A 26 10.99 17.43 -12.71
N ILE A 27 10.22 18.37 -12.17
CA ILE A 27 8.84 18.14 -11.75
C ILE A 27 7.95 18.52 -12.93
N THR A 28 7.25 17.55 -13.49
CA THR A 28 6.38 17.77 -14.64
C THR A 28 5.00 18.29 -14.20
N TYR A 29 4.26 18.90 -15.13
CA TYR A 29 2.85 19.24 -14.87
C TYR A 29 1.99 18.00 -14.64
N LEU A 30 2.38 16.85 -15.20
CA LEU A 30 1.72 15.57 -14.99
C LEU A 30 1.83 15.14 -13.51
N ASP A 31 3.00 15.29 -12.89
CA ASP A 31 3.19 14.94 -11.48
C ASP A 31 2.28 15.78 -10.57
N ILE A 32 2.18 17.07 -10.84
CA ILE A 32 1.27 18.00 -10.14
C ILE A 32 -0.19 17.58 -10.32
N PHE A 33 -0.59 17.25 -11.56
CA PHE A 33 -1.94 16.79 -11.86
C PHE A 33 -2.28 15.48 -11.13
N MET A 34 -1.34 14.54 -11.07
CA MET A 34 -1.51 13.27 -10.37
C MET A 34 -1.74 13.45 -8.86
N TYR A 35 -1.09 14.44 -8.22
CA TYR A 35 -1.39 14.79 -6.82
C TYR A 35 -2.83 15.30 -6.63
N VAL A 36 -3.32 16.13 -7.56
CA VAL A 36 -4.71 16.62 -7.50
C VAL A 36 -5.69 15.47 -7.67
N VAL A 37 -5.45 14.57 -8.65
CA VAL A 37 -6.26 13.37 -8.85
C VAL A 37 -6.25 12.47 -7.61
N ALA A 38 -5.09 12.30 -6.95
CA ALA A 38 -4.99 11.49 -5.73
C ALA A 38 -5.81 12.07 -4.57
N ILE A 39 -5.80 13.40 -4.39
CA ILE A 39 -6.60 14.09 -3.36
C ILE A 39 -8.09 13.96 -3.66
N VAL A 40 -8.50 14.22 -4.91
CA VAL A 40 -9.92 14.11 -5.31
C VAL A 40 -10.41 12.67 -5.19
N GLY A 41 -9.60 11.69 -5.64
CA GLY A 41 -9.90 10.27 -5.51
C GLY A 41 -10.14 9.86 -4.06
N HIS A 42 -9.33 10.35 -3.12
CA HIS A 42 -9.53 10.08 -1.68
C HIS A 42 -10.89 10.56 -1.16
N PHE A 43 -11.36 11.73 -1.59
CA PHE A 43 -12.69 12.22 -1.20
C PHE A 43 -13.82 11.38 -1.80
N ILE A 44 -13.63 10.89 -3.04
CA ILE A 44 -14.59 9.99 -3.68
C ILE A 44 -14.63 8.67 -2.92
N ASP A 45 -13.48 8.07 -2.61
CA ASP A 45 -13.38 6.81 -1.86
C ASP A 45 -14.12 6.92 -0.52
N LEU A 46 -13.83 7.96 0.29
CA LEU A 46 -14.52 8.22 1.55
C LEU A 46 -16.05 8.38 1.37
N GLY A 47 -16.48 9.09 0.32
CA GLY A 47 -17.89 9.27 0.02
C GLY A 47 -18.59 7.95 -0.31
N LEU A 48 -17.92 7.07 -1.05
CA LEU A 48 -18.42 5.74 -1.38
C LEU A 48 -18.52 4.84 -0.15
N ASP A 49 -17.53 4.87 0.73
CA ASP A 49 -17.53 4.06 1.97
C ASP A 49 -18.64 4.49 2.94
N ILE A 50 -18.84 5.81 3.11
CA ILE A 50 -19.97 6.35 3.88
C ILE A 50 -21.31 5.95 3.23
N ASN A 51 -21.41 6.05 1.90
CA ASN A 51 -22.63 5.67 1.19
C ASN A 51 -22.96 4.17 1.39
N VAL A 52 -21.97 3.27 1.32
CA VAL A 52 -22.16 1.84 1.61
C VAL A 52 -22.64 1.61 3.04
N ALA A 53 -22.04 2.28 4.03
CA ALA A 53 -22.48 2.20 5.42
C ALA A 53 -23.93 2.68 5.61
N VAL A 54 -24.29 3.81 4.99
CA VAL A 54 -25.66 4.35 5.02
C VAL A 54 -26.65 3.38 4.35
N GLN A 55 -26.29 2.78 3.22
CA GLN A 55 -27.15 1.80 2.54
C GLN A 55 -27.44 0.58 3.42
N TYR A 56 -26.45 0.05 4.16
CA TYR A 56 -26.69 -1.05 5.10
C TYR A 56 -27.59 -0.64 6.26
N CYS A 57 -27.42 0.58 6.79
CA CYS A 57 -28.28 1.13 7.83
C CYS A 57 -29.74 1.27 7.36
N LEU A 58 -29.95 1.85 6.18
CA LEU A 58 -31.28 1.99 5.56
C LEU A 58 -31.92 0.62 5.26
N SER A 59 -31.11 -0.35 4.84
CA SER A 59 -31.54 -1.73 4.58
C SER A 59 -31.74 -2.58 5.85
N ARG A 60 -31.56 -2.00 7.05
CA ARG A 60 -31.62 -2.67 8.37
C ARG A 60 -30.67 -3.87 8.52
N LYS A 61 -29.60 -3.93 7.73
CA LYS A 61 -28.55 -4.95 7.77
C LYS A 61 -27.49 -4.56 8.80
N MET A 62 -27.84 -4.65 10.08
CA MET A 62 -27.05 -4.07 11.19
C MET A 62 -25.70 -4.76 11.41
N MET A 63 -25.57 -6.04 11.07
CA MET A 63 -24.30 -6.76 11.21
C MET A 63 -23.28 -6.29 10.16
N GLU A 64 -23.71 -6.18 8.90
CA GLU A 64 -22.92 -5.68 7.77
C GLU A 64 -22.57 -4.21 7.97
N PHE A 65 -23.50 -3.41 8.48
CA PHE A 65 -23.24 -2.04 8.91
C PHE A 65 -22.15 -1.98 9.98
N GLY A 66 -22.25 -2.82 11.02
CA GLY A 66 -21.25 -2.90 12.09
C GLY A 66 -19.85 -3.24 11.56
N TRP A 67 -19.74 -4.23 10.67
CA TRP A 67 -18.47 -4.58 10.03
C TRP A 67 -17.91 -3.45 9.17
N THR A 68 -18.75 -2.82 8.35
CA THR A 68 -18.35 -1.67 7.52
C THR A 68 -17.84 -0.52 8.38
N LEU A 69 -18.51 -0.23 9.49
CA LEU A 69 -18.07 0.80 10.43
C LEU A 69 -16.72 0.45 11.08
N VAL A 70 -16.48 -0.82 11.43
CA VAL A 70 -15.18 -1.27 11.93
C VAL A 70 -14.09 -1.07 10.87
N PHE A 71 -14.37 -1.39 9.61
CA PHE A 71 -13.42 -1.22 8.50
C PHE A 71 -13.13 0.25 8.18
N ILE A 72 -14.04 1.18 8.47
CA ILE A 72 -13.79 2.62 8.37
C ILE A 72 -12.99 3.13 9.59
N LEU A 73 -13.43 2.79 10.80
CA LEU A 73 -12.88 3.38 12.03
C LEU A 73 -11.50 2.84 12.43
N LEU A 74 -11.25 1.54 12.25
CA LEU A 74 -9.97 0.93 12.64
C LEU A 74 -8.79 1.51 11.83
N PRO A 75 -8.86 1.62 10.50
CA PRO A 75 -7.78 2.19 9.69
C PRO A 75 -7.63 3.69 9.91
N ALA A 76 -8.74 4.41 10.14
CA ALA A 76 -8.70 5.81 10.57
C ALA A 76 -7.86 6.00 11.85
N PHE A 77 -8.06 5.12 12.83
CA PHE A 77 -7.28 5.12 14.07
C PHE A 77 -5.81 4.78 13.82
N VAL A 78 -5.52 3.73 13.05
CA VAL A 78 -4.14 3.33 12.69
C VAL A 78 -3.42 4.47 11.97
N ASN A 79 -4.03 5.07 10.96
CA ASN A 79 -3.46 6.19 10.20
C ASN A 79 -3.24 7.42 11.05
N THR A 80 -4.17 7.72 11.95
CA THR A 80 -4.00 8.79 12.92
C THR A 80 -2.76 8.54 13.78
N ALA A 81 -2.62 7.34 14.34
CA ALA A 81 -1.49 6.98 15.20
C ALA A 81 -0.14 7.04 14.45
N VAL A 82 -0.09 6.45 13.25
CA VAL A 82 1.12 6.45 12.40
C VAL A 82 1.48 7.87 11.98
N SER A 83 0.51 8.66 11.52
CA SER A 83 0.76 10.04 11.07
C SER A 83 1.22 10.94 12.21
N VAL A 84 0.60 10.87 13.40
CA VAL A 84 1.06 11.60 14.59
C VAL A 84 2.52 11.28 14.91
N ARG A 85 2.89 10.00 14.81
CA ARG A 85 4.26 9.55 15.06
C ARG A 85 5.25 10.10 14.04
N MET A 86 4.95 9.99 12.75
CA MET A 86 5.79 10.53 11.67
C MET A 86 6.04 12.03 11.90
N TYR A 87 5.00 12.80 12.18
CA TYR A 87 5.15 14.23 12.45
C TYR A 87 5.92 14.55 13.74
N SER A 88 5.88 13.65 14.75
CA SER A 88 6.70 13.80 15.95
C SER A 88 8.19 13.61 15.61
N GLN A 89 8.51 12.68 14.72
CA GLN A 89 9.87 12.48 14.20
C GLN A 89 10.32 13.69 13.36
N ASP A 90 9.43 14.23 12.52
CA ASP A 90 9.71 15.41 11.68
C ASP A 90 10.02 16.66 12.50
N LYS A 91 9.36 16.82 13.66
CA LYS A 91 9.58 17.93 14.60
C LYS A 91 10.92 17.82 15.33
N GLN A 92 11.39 16.60 15.61
CA GLN A 92 12.73 16.40 16.19
C GLN A 92 13.85 16.74 15.20
N GLN A 93 13.54 16.75 13.89
CA GLN A 93 14.52 16.96 12.82
C GLN A 93 14.54 18.40 12.26
N ASP A 94 13.96 19.38 12.97
CA ASP A 94 13.89 20.81 12.59
C ASP A 94 13.42 21.05 11.14
N SER A 95 12.54 20.19 10.63
CA SER A 95 11.98 20.32 9.28
C SER A 95 10.98 21.49 9.20
N LEU A 96 10.97 22.18 8.05
CA LEU A 96 10.16 23.36 7.74
C LEU A 96 8.66 23.04 7.62
N SER A 97 8.03 22.57 8.70
CA SER A 97 6.59 22.30 8.70
C SER A 97 5.78 23.60 8.57
N ASN A 98 4.83 23.62 7.62
CA ASN A 98 3.97 24.77 7.29
C ASN A 98 3.13 25.25 8.50
N GLU A 99 2.75 26.54 8.49
CA GLU A 99 1.91 27.15 9.53
C GLU A 99 0.47 26.60 9.60
N PHE A 100 -0.06 26.04 8.50
CA PHE A 100 -1.39 25.45 8.44
C PHE A 100 -1.53 24.27 9.43
N THR A 101 -0.41 23.59 9.68
CA THR A 101 -0.29 22.36 10.48
C THR A 101 -0.01 22.65 11.97
N LYS A 102 0.08 23.93 12.38
CA LYS A 102 0.34 24.35 13.78
C LYS A 102 -0.87 24.21 14.71
N ARG A 103 -2.10 24.25 14.19
CA ARG A 103 -3.31 24.12 15.02
C ARG A 103 -3.53 22.65 15.38
N LYS A 104 -3.01 22.25 16.55
CA LYS A 104 -3.10 20.87 17.09
C LYS A 104 -4.51 20.28 17.01
N TRP A 105 -5.54 21.08 17.32
CA TRP A 105 -6.94 20.64 17.31
C TRP A 105 -7.49 20.39 15.90
N LEU A 106 -7.22 21.29 14.96
CA LEU A 106 -7.60 21.13 13.56
C LEU A 106 -6.90 19.90 12.95
N ARG A 107 -5.65 19.67 13.33
CA ARG A 107 -4.88 18.52 12.88
C ARG A 107 -5.39 17.20 13.46
N ILE A 108 -5.71 17.14 14.75
CA ILE A 108 -6.33 15.95 15.36
C ILE A 108 -7.69 15.68 14.70
N PHE A 109 -8.51 16.71 14.46
CA PHE A 109 -9.79 16.57 13.77
C PHE A 109 -9.64 16.01 12.34
N ILE A 110 -8.69 16.54 11.58
CA ILE A 110 -8.38 16.08 10.21
C ILE A 110 -7.82 14.64 10.22
N LEU A 111 -6.98 14.30 11.20
CA LEU A 111 -6.46 12.93 11.36
C LEU A 111 -7.59 11.93 11.67
N VAL A 112 -8.50 12.28 12.59
CA VAL A 112 -9.65 11.44 12.97
C VAL A 112 -10.61 11.19 11.80
N LEU A 113 -10.74 12.13 10.86
CA LEU A 113 -11.61 12.02 9.68
C LEU A 113 -10.95 11.29 8.49
N GLN A 114 -9.93 10.46 8.70
CA GLN A 114 -9.17 9.79 7.61
C GLN A 114 -8.52 10.74 6.59
N MET A 115 -8.29 12.02 6.91
CA MET A 115 -7.69 12.99 5.98
C MET A 115 -6.15 13.05 6.09
N ALA A 116 -5.54 12.11 6.83
CA ALA A 116 -4.10 12.08 7.07
C ALA A 116 -3.28 11.99 5.76
N PRO A 117 -3.64 11.15 4.77
CA PRO A 117 -2.93 11.12 3.49
C PRO A 117 -3.10 12.44 2.71
N ILE A 118 -4.29 13.05 2.72
CA ILE A 118 -4.56 14.31 2.01
C ILE A 118 -3.64 15.43 2.49
N LEU A 119 -3.45 15.54 3.82
CA LEU A 119 -2.51 16.53 4.37
C LEU A 119 -1.10 16.35 3.83
N ARG A 120 -0.61 15.10 3.78
CA ARG A 120 0.74 14.80 3.29
C ARG A 120 0.86 14.99 1.79
N PHE A 121 -0.14 14.62 1.00
CA PHE A 121 -0.17 14.93 -0.44
C PHE A 121 -0.24 16.45 -0.71
N ALA A 122 -0.94 17.21 0.13
CA ALA A 122 -0.96 18.67 0.03
C ALA A 122 0.42 19.27 0.38
N ASP A 123 1.09 18.78 1.43
CA ASP A 123 2.44 19.21 1.78
C ASP A 123 3.45 18.82 0.67
N ALA A 124 3.37 17.60 0.12
CA ALA A 124 4.17 17.16 -1.03
C ALA A 124 3.96 18.09 -2.24
N LEU A 125 2.71 18.42 -2.58
CA LEU A 125 2.38 19.35 -3.65
C LEU A 125 2.95 20.76 -3.40
N ILE A 126 2.89 21.27 -2.17
CA ILE A 126 3.49 22.55 -1.80
C ILE A 126 5.01 22.51 -1.99
N TYR A 127 5.67 21.43 -1.56
CA TYR A 127 7.11 21.26 -1.76
C TYR A 127 7.47 21.11 -3.24
N ALA A 128 6.65 20.44 -4.04
CA ALA A 128 6.81 20.36 -5.49
C ALA A 128 6.80 21.76 -6.14
N ILE A 129 5.84 22.60 -5.77
CA ILE A 129 5.73 23.98 -6.26
C ILE A 129 6.92 24.82 -5.78
N LYS A 130 7.36 24.68 -4.52
CA LYS A 130 8.53 25.39 -3.97
C LYS A 130 9.81 24.99 -4.68
N SER A 131 10.01 23.69 -4.96
CA SER A 131 11.14 23.16 -5.73
C SER A 131 11.17 23.75 -7.15
N ARG A 132 10.02 23.80 -7.82
CA ARG A 132 9.90 24.41 -9.15
C ARG A 132 10.19 25.91 -9.15
N ARG A 133 9.73 26.64 -8.14
CA ARG A 133 10.07 28.07 -7.97
C ARG A 133 11.57 28.27 -7.72
N ALA A 134 12.22 27.39 -6.96
CA ALA A 134 13.66 27.43 -6.75
C ALA A 134 14.45 27.14 -8.04
N ALA A 135 13.97 26.19 -8.86
CA ALA A 135 14.51 25.92 -10.20
C ALA A 135 14.47 27.16 -11.10
N HIS A 136 13.32 27.87 -11.12
CA HIS A 136 13.19 29.14 -11.85
C HIS A 136 14.10 30.26 -11.34
N LYS A 137 14.52 30.21 -10.07
CA LYS A 137 15.46 31.16 -9.45
C LYS A 137 16.92 30.72 -9.55
N HIS A 138 17.21 29.61 -10.25
CA HIS A 138 18.53 29.00 -10.37
C HIS A 138 19.19 28.64 -9.02
N ASP A 139 18.40 28.37 -7.98
CA ASP A 139 18.89 27.95 -6.66
C ASP A 139 18.84 26.42 -6.53
N GLN A 140 19.95 25.76 -6.92
CA GLN A 140 20.04 24.29 -6.92
C GLN A 140 19.99 23.66 -5.53
N ALA A 141 20.52 24.34 -4.50
CA ALA A 141 20.53 23.81 -3.13
C ALA A 141 19.11 23.74 -2.56
N SER A 142 18.35 24.84 -2.70
CA SER A 142 16.94 24.87 -2.28
C SER A 142 16.06 23.94 -3.13
N GLN A 143 16.32 23.82 -4.44
CA GLN A 143 15.59 22.89 -5.31
C GLN A 143 15.72 21.45 -4.84
N ARG A 144 16.96 20.99 -4.56
CA ARG A 144 17.26 19.64 -4.06
C ARG A 144 16.62 19.38 -2.70
N MET A 145 16.70 20.34 -1.79
CA MET A 145 16.08 20.24 -0.47
C MET A 145 14.55 20.12 -0.55
N TYR A 146 13.88 20.97 -1.34
CA TYR A 146 12.43 20.86 -1.49
C TYR A 146 11.99 19.58 -2.21
N TYR A 147 12.81 19.09 -3.14
CA TYR A 147 12.55 17.83 -3.82
C TYR A 147 12.68 16.63 -2.88
N SER A 148 13.69 16.57 -2.01
CA SER A 148 13.82 15.49 -1.03
C SER A 148 12.68 15.50 0.00
N LEU A 149 12.24 16.69 0.43
CA LEU A 149 11.06 16.84 1.30
C LEU A 149 9.78 16.36 0.61
N MET A 150 9.61 16.68 -0.68
CA MET A 150 8.48 16.18 -1.48
C MET A 150 8.46 14.65 -1.54
N LEU A 151 9.60 14.02 -1.87
CA LEU A 151 9.72 12.56 -1.93
C LEU A 151 9.43 11.88 -0.59
N LYS A 152 9.87 12.50 0.51
CA LYS A 152 9.59 12.01 1.86
C LYS A 152 8.08 12.03 2.14
N GLU A 153 7.42 13.18 1.97
CA GLU A 153 5.97 13.29 2.18
C GLU A 153 5.17 12.36 1.27
N ASP A 154 5.61 12.18 0.01
CA ASP A 154 5.01 11.25 -0.94
C ASP A 154 5.11 9.78 -0.45
N SER A 155 6.29 9.38 0.05
CA SER A 155 6.50 8.03 0.59
C SER A 155 5.67 7.76 1.86
N ASP A 156 5.57 8.75 2.74
CA ASP A 156 4.79 8.65 3.97
C ASP A 156 3.28 8.63 3.66
N ALA A 157 2.82 9.46 2.72
CA ALA A 157 1.43 9.44 2.25
C ALA A 157 1.06 8.11 1.60
N ALA A 158 1.96 7.54 0.80
CA ALA A 158 1.76 6.24 0.18
C ALA A 158 1.68 5.09 1.21
N LEU A 159 2.43 5.17 2.32
CA LEU A 159 2.31 4.20 3.42
C LEU A 159 0.94 4.28 4.11
N LEU A 160 0.43 5.49 4.37
CA LEU A 160 -0.90 5.67 4.94
C LEU A 160 -1.99 5.13 4.01
N ARG A 161 -1.89 5.39 2.70
CA ARG A 161 -2.81 4.82 1.70
C ARG A 161 -2.79 3.29 1.66
N ILE A 162 -1.65 2.66 1.91
CA ILE A 162 -1.58 1.19 2.03
C ILE A 162 -2.43 0.69 3.19
N PHE A 163 -2.34 1.34 4.35
CA PHE A 163 -3.13 0.93 5.51
C PHE A 163 -4.62 1.10 5.25
N GLU A 164 -5.05 2.19 4.60
CA GLU A 164 -6.46 2.35 4.17
C GLU A 164 -6.85 1.22 3.23
N CYS A 165 -6.08 1.06 2.16
CA CYS A 165 -6.36 0.05 1.13
C CYS A 165 -6.52 -1.37 1.69
N PHE A 166 -5.68 -1.78 2.63
CA PHE A 166 -5.64 -3.18 3.11
C PHE A 166 -6.30 -3.42 4.48
N LEU A 167 -6.58 -2.37 5.26
CA LEU A 167 -7.33 -2.49 6.51
C LEU A 167 -8.80 -2.06 6.38
N GLU A 168 -9.14 -1.26 5.37
CA GLU A 168 -10.51 -0.81 5.05
C GLU A 168 -11.03 -1.50 3.79
N ALA A 169 -10.46 -1.15 2.62
CA ALA A 169 -11.03 -1.54 1.33
C ALA A 169 -10.95 -3.05 1.08
N ALA A 170 -9.83 -3.72 1.39
CA ALA A 170 -9.71 -5.17 1.17
C ALA A 170 -10.65 -6.02 2.06
N PRO A 171 -10.77 -5.80 3.38
CA PRO A 171 -11.78 -6.47 4.21
C PRO A 171 -13.21 -6.15 3.78
N GLN A 172 -13.50 -4.91 3.41
CA GLN A 172 -14.81 -4.52 2.88
C GLN A 172 -15.12 -5.26 1.57
N GLN A 173 -14.13 -5.42 0.69
CA GLN A 173 -14.24 -6.22 -0.52
C GLN A 173 -14.51 -7.70 -0.22
N VAL A 174 -13.89 -8.27 0.82
CA VAL A 174 -14.18 -9.64 1.29
C VAL A 174 -15.64 -9.77 1.71
N LEU A 175 -16.12 -8.82 2.52
CA LEU A 175 -17.50 -8.80 2.99
C LEU A 175 -18.47 -8.69 1.80
N GLN A 176 -18.27 -7.71 0.93
CA GLN A 176 -19.12 -7.49 -0.25
C GLN A 176 -19.14 -8.70 -1.19
N THR A 177 -17.98 -9.30 -1.46
CA THR A 177 -17.89 -10.50 -2.31
C THR A 177 -18.62 -11.68 -1.67
N SER A 178 -18.47 -11.88 -0.35
CA SER A 178 -19.18 -12.95 0.36
C SER A 178 -20.71 -12.78 0.37
N LEU A 179 -21.20 -11.54 0.47
CA LEU A 179 -22.62 -11.21 0.40
C LEU A 179 -23.16 -11.39 -1.02
N LEU A 180 -22.38 -11.01 -2.04
CA LEU A 180 -22.72 -11.19 -3.43
C LEU A 180 -22.84 -12.67 -3.80
N LEU A 181 -22.00 -13.55 -3.23
CA LEU A 181 -22.14 -15.00 -3.36
C LEU A 181 -23.45 -15.53 -2.73
N ARG A 182 -23.99 -14.87 -1.69
CA ARG A 182 -25.31 -15.22 -1.11
C ARG A 182 -26.50 -14.75 -1.94
N GLN A 183 -26.30 -13.81 -2.86
CA GLN A 183 -27.37 -13.18 -3.65
C GLN A 183 -27.15 -13.38 -5.16
N TYR A 184 -26.58 -14.52 -5.54
CA TYR A 184 -26.05 -14.78 -6.89
C TYR A 184 -27.09 -14.68 -8.03
N ASP A 185 -28.39 -14.76 -7.72
CA ASP A 185 -29.47 -14.59 -8.71
C ASP A 185 -29.58 -13.17 -9.30
N GLN A 186 -28.96 -12.16 -8.67
CA GLN A 186 -29.04 -10.74 -9.10
C GLN A 186 -27.67 -10.14 -9.46
N LEU A 187 -26.69 -10.99 -9.77
CA LEU A 187 -25.30 -10.58 -9.95
C LEU A 187 -25.14 -9.71 -11.20
N ALA A 188 -25.15 -8.40 -10.99
CA ALA A 188 -25.13 -7.45 -12.09
C ALA A 188 -23.68 -7.16 -12.52
N ILE A 189 -23.44 -7.07 -13.82
CA ILE A 189 -22.11 -6.85 -14.43
C ILE A 189 -21.40 -5.63 -13.79
N HIS A 190 -22.14 -4.60 -13.41
CA HIS A 190 -21.59 -3.40 -12.76
C HIS A 190 -20.94 -3.69 -11.40
N GLN A 191 -21.47 -4.65 -10.62
CA GLN A 191 -20.89 -5.03 -9.32
C GLN A 191 -19.56 -5.76 -9.52
N LEU A 192 -19.50 -6.66 -10.50
CA LEU A 192 -18.26 -7.35 -10.84
C LEU A 192 -17.19 -6.37 -11.34
N LEU A 193 -17.57 -5.42 -12.20
CA LEU A 193 -16.66 -4.37 -12.67
C LEU A 193 -16.13 -3.51 -11.52
N SER A 194 -16.99 -3.15 -10.55
CA SER A 194 -16.60 -2.40 -9.35
C SER A 194 -15.62 -3.17 -8.47
N ILE A 195 -15.84 -4.49 -8.31
CA ILE A 195 -14.92 -5.36 -7.57
C ILE A 195 -13.56 -5.39 -8.29
N CYS A 196 -13.54 -5.64 -9.60
CA CYS A 196 -12.30 -5.66 -10.38
C CYS A 196 -11.55 -4.33 -10.32
N SER A 197 -12.23 -3.20 -10.50
CA SER A 197 -11.59 -1.88 -10.46
C SER A 197 -10.96 -1.56 -9.10
N SER A 198 -11.64 -1.92 -8.01
CA SER A 198 -11.11 -1.77 -6.65
C SER A 198 -9.80 -2.54 -6.46
N ILE A 199 -9.74 -3.82 -6.86
CA ILE A 199 -8.53 -4.65 -6.70
C ILE A 199 -7.38 -4.15 -7.58
N VAL A 200 -7.66 -3.68 -8.80
CA VAL A 200 -6.65 -3.00 -9.64
C VAL A 200 -6.10 -1.75 -8.94
N GLY A 201 -6.98 -0.96 -8.32
CA GLY A 201 -6.62 0.19 -7.50
C GLY A 201 -5.68 -0.18 -6.34
N MET A 202 -5.91 -1.30 -5.66
CA MET A 202 -5.02 -1.80 -4.60
C MET A 202 -3.64 -2.18 -5.12
N GLY A 203 -3.59 -2.89 -6.25
CA GLY A 203 -2.34 -3.26 -6.92
C GLY A 203 -1.54 -2.03 -7.36
N TRP A 204 -2.22 -1.00 -7.89
CA TRP A 204 -1.61 0.28 -8.23
C TRP A 204 -1.07 1.01 -6.99
N CYS A 205 -1.86 1.09 -5.92
CA CYS A 205 -1.46 1.73 -4.67
C CYS A 205 -0.17 1.10 -4.10
N LEU A 206 -0.08 -0.23 -4.13
CA LEU A 206 1.10 -0.95 -3.63
C LEU A 206 2.33 -0.73 -4.50
N ALA A 207 2.19 -0.76 -5.83
CA ALA A 207 3.29 -0.46 -6.74
C ALA A 207 3.75 1.00 -6.65
N ALA A 208 2.80 1.94 -6.47
CA ALA A 208 3.09 3.35 -6.25
C ALA A 208 3.89 3.56 -4.96
N TYR A 209 3.51 2.91 -3.86
CA TYR A 209 4.30 2.93 -2.62
C TYR A 209 5.70 2.36 -2.77
N GLN A 210 5.84 1.16 -3.36
CA GLN A 210 7.15 0.54 -3.53
C GLN A 210 8.10 1.41 -4.36
N ARG A 211 7.53 2.12 -5.34
CA ARG A 211 8.23 3.12 -6.12
C ARG A 211 8.56 4.36 -5.29
N ALA A 212 7.61 4.96 -4.56
CA ALA A 212 7.82 6.15 -3.74
C ALA A 212 8.91 5.94 -2.66
N VAL A 213 8.85 4.82 -1.92
CA VAL A 213 9.87 4.46 -0.93
C VAL A 213 11.25 4.31 -1.58
N ARG A 214 11.30 3.72 -2.77
CA ARG A 214 12.57 3.53 -3.47
C ARG A 214 13.13 4.83 -4.03
N TYR A 215 12.28 5.73 -4.53
CA TYR A 215 12.68 7.07 -4.95
C TYR A 215 13.20 7.91 -3.79
N ALA A 216 12.60 7.77 -2.59
CA ALA A 216 13.04 8.46 -1.39
C ALA A 216 14.43 7.97 -0.90
N GLN A 217 14.84 6.77 -1.26
CA GLN A 217 16.16 6.23 -0.93
C GLN A 217 17.20 6.66 -1.96
N GLN A 218 18.18 7.45 -1.52
CA GLN A 218 19.25 7.97 -2.38
C GLN A 218 20.13 6.84 -2.96
N ASN A 219 20.27 5.72 -2.25
CA ASN A 219 21.21 4.64 -2.58
C ASN A 219 20.68 3.60 -3.59
N LYS A 220 19.61 3.87 -4.36
CA LYS A 220 18.99 2.86 -5.23
C LYS A 220 18.55 3.35 -6.60
N ASN A 221 18.84 2.52 -7.62
CA ASN A 221 18.32 2.70 -8.98
C ASN A 221 16.79 2.61 -9.03
N ASN A 222 16.16 3.47 -9.80
CA ASN A 222 14.72 3.52 -10.01
C ASN A 222 14.18 2.28 -10.74
N ILE A 223 12.90 1.96 -10.51
CA ILE A 223 12.20 0.86 -11.18
C ILE A 223 11.73 1.35 -12.54
N THR A 224 11.94 0.54 -13.59
CA THR A 224 11.43 0.83 -14.93
C THR A 224 9.91 0.72 -14.98
N TRP A 225 9.27 1.38 -15.95
CA TRP A 225 7.81 1.28 -16.12
C TRP A 225 7.34 -0.17 -16.33
N TYR A 226 8.10 -0.98 -17.07
CA TYR A 226 7.85 -2.42 -17.21
C TYR A 226 7.94 -3.16 -15.88
N GLY A 227 8.95 -2.85 -15.04
CA GLY A 227 9.06 -3.39 -13.70
C GLY A 227 7.88 -3.00 -12.81
N THR A 228 7.40 -1.75 -12.90
CA THR A 228 6.18 -1.31 -12.21
C THR A 228 4.95 -2.09 -12.71
N ALA A 229 4.78 -2.27 -14.02
CA ALA A 229 3.65 -3.01 -14.57
C ALA A 229 3.62 -4.46 -14.06
N LEU A 230 4.77 -5.12 -13.99
CA LEU A 230 4.90 -6.46 -13.42
C LEU A 230 4.58 -6.49 -11.91
N GLN A 231 5.01 -5.49 -11.15
CA GLN A 231 4.66 -5.36 -9.73
C GLN A 231 3.16 -5.18 -9.53
N VAL A 232 2.52 -4.30 -10.33
CA VAL A 232 1.06 -4.12 -10.29
C VAL A 232 0.36 -5.43 -10.61
N ALA A 233 0.76 -6.13 -11.68
CA ALA A 233 0.17 -7.40 -12.09
C ALA A 233 0.33 -8.48 -11.01
N TRP A 234 1.52 -8.64 -10.46
CA TRP A 234 1.80 -9.58 -9.37
C TRP A 234 0.91 -9.31 -8.15
N HIS A 235 0.92 -8.08 -7.64
CA HIS A 235 0.15 -7.74 -6.46
C HIS A 235 -1.36 -7.81 -6.70
N PHE A 236 -1.85 -7.33 -7.85
CA PHE A 236 -3.24 -7.47 -8.26
C PHE A 236 -3.71 -8.93 -8.22
N LEU A 237 -2.96 -9.84 -8.87
CA LEU A 237 -3.37 -11.24 -8.99
C LEU A 237 -3.31 -12.00 -7.66
N VAL A 238 -2.29 -11.74 -6.84
CA VAL A 238 -2.19 -12.33 -5.50
C VAL A 238 -3.34 -11.83 -4.62
N THR A 239 -3.56 -10.50 -4.57
CA THR A 239 -4.60 -9.90 -3.75
C THR A 239 -6.00 -10.34 -4.20
N LEU A 240 -6.26 -10.42 -5.52
CA LEU A 240 -7.50 -10.96 -6.07
C LEU A 240 -7.80 -12.37 -5.53
N SER A 241 -6.82 -13.26 -5.62
CA SER A 241 -6.96 -14.64 -5.17
C SER A 241 -7.13 -14.73 -3.65
N ARG A 242 -6.41 -13.91 -2.86
CA ARG A 242 -6.55 -13.85 -1.40
C ARG A 242 -7.93 -13.36 -0.98
N ILE A 243 -8.40 -12.26 -1.54
CA ILE A 243 -9.74 -11.73 -1.27
C ILE A 243 -10.80 -12.78 -1.62
N THR A 244 -10.70 -13.40 -2.79
CA THR A 244 -11.65 -14.43 -3.23
C THR A 244 -11.65 -15.63 -2.27
N SER A 245 -10.47 -16.13 -1.88
CA SER A 245 -10.33 -17.28 -0.96
C SER A 245 -10.96 -17.00 0.41
N ILE A 246 -10.72 -15.81 0.96
CA ILE A 246 -11.28 -15.42 2.26
C ILE A 246 -12.79 -15.18 2.14
N SER A 247 -13.26 -14.61 1.03
CA SER A 247 -14.69 -14.38 0.77
C SER A 247 -15.47 -15.69 0.68
N ILE A 248 -14.86 -16.73 0.08
CA ILE A 248 -15.44 -18.07 0.01
C ILE A 248 -15.65 -18.65 1.41
N ILE A 249 -14.63 -18.58 2.27
CA ILE A 249 -14.76 -19.09 3.64
C ILE A 249 -15.69 -18.22 4.48
N ALA A 250 -15.73 -16.89 4.24
CA ALA A 250 -16.70 -16.01 4.87
C ALA A 250 -18.15 -16.36 4.49
N TYR A 251 -18.35 -16.78 3.23
CA TYR A 251 -19.63 -17.28 2.74
C TYR A 251 -20.03 -18.58 3.45
N LEU A 252 -19.15 -19.60 3.46
CA LEU A 252 -19.41 -20.93 4.05
C LEU A 252 -19.47 -20.93 5.59
N PHE A 253 -18.50 -20.27 6.22
CA PHE A 253 -18.21 -20.35 7.65
C PHE A 253 -17.82 -18.95 8.21
N PRO A 254 -18.78 -18.01 8.33
CA PRO A 254 -18.47 -16.61 8.66
C PRO A 254 -17.74 -16.43 10.00
N TYR A 255 -18.19 -17.11 11.07
CA TYR A 255 -17.55 -17.02 12.39
C TYR A 255 -16.14 -17.63 12.42
N TRP A 256 -15.96 -18.77 11.75
CA TRP A 256 -14.64 -19.43 11.64
C TRP A 256 -13.68 -18.62 10.78
N THR A 257 -14.17 -17.86 9.82
CA THR A 257 -13.36 -16.94 9.02
C THR A 257 -12.74 -15.85 9.87
N VAL A 258 -13.53 -15.22 10.76
CA VAL A 258 -13.03 -14.20 11.68
C VAL A 258 -11.92 -14.80 12.55
N LEU A 259 -12.15 -15.98 13.13
CA LEU A 259 -11.14 -16.67 13.95
C LEU A 259 -9.87 -16.98 13.15
N ALA A 260 -10.00 -17.54 11.95
CA ALA A 260 -8.86 -17.88 11.09
C ALA A 260 -8.06 -16.63 10.68
N CYS A 261 -8.73 -15.53 10.34
CA CYS A 261 -8.09 -14.25 10.05
C CYS A 261 -7.34 -13.74 11.28
N THR A 262 -7.97 -13.72 12.47
CA THR A 262 -7.30 -13.30 13.70
C THR A 262 -6.06 -14.14 13.99
N ILE A 263 -6.13 -15.46 13.85
CA ILE A 263 -4.97 -16.34 14.04
C ILE A 263 -3.86 -16.01 13.05
N HIS A 264 -4.17 -15.86 11.75
CA HIS A 264 -3.17 -15.48 10.74
C HIS A 264 -2.52 -14.14 11.10
N ILE A 265 -3.30 -13.14 11.50
CA ILE A 265 -2.80 -11.81 11.89
C ILE A 265 -1.85 -11.93 13.08
N LEU A 266 -2.21 -12.69 14.11
CA LEU A 266 -1.36 -12.89 15.29
C LEU A 266 -0.06 -13.61 14.94
N ILE A 267 -0.11 -14.63 14.08
CA ILE A 267 1.09 -15.34 13.59
C ILE A 267 2.01 -14.37 12.84
N MET A 268 1.46 -13.59 11.90
CA MET A 268 2.25 -12.62 11.12
C MET A 268 2.80 -11.48 11.98
N THR A 269 2.03 -11.03 12.97
CA THR A 269 2.46 -10.01 13.95
C THR A 269 3.62 -10.53 14.79
N THR A 270 3.53 -11.77 15.27
CA THR A 270 4.59 -12.42 16.04
C THR A 270 5.84 -12.60 15.17
N TRP A 271 5.67 -13.03 13.92
CA TRP A 271 6.76 -13.13 12.95
C TRP A 271 7.48 -11.78 12.74
N LEU A 272 6.73 -10.70 12.55
CA LEU A 272 7.27 -9.34 12.39
C LEU A 272 8.09 -8.91 13.62
N GLN A 273 7.60 -9.18 14.83
CA GLN A 273 8.30 -8.82 16.06
C GLN A 273 9.61 -9.60 16.25
N LEU A 274 9.62 -10.88 15.87
CA LEU A 274 10.79 -11.75 16.02
C LEU A 274 11.84 -11.50 14.94
N VAL A 275 11.42 -11.26 13.70
CA VAL A 275 12.30 -11.28 12.51
C VAL A 275 12.66 -9.89 11.99
N ASP A 276 11.75 -8.91 12.11
CA ASP A 276 11.90 -7.60 11.47
C ASP A 276 12.23 -6.45 12.44
N GLN A 277 12.08 -6.63 13.75
CA GLN A 277 12.36 -5.64 14.81
C GLN A 277 12.18 -4.20 14.31
N SER A 278 10.95 -3.82 13.95
CA SER A 278 10.69 -2.55 13.26
C SER A 278 11.15 -1.37 14.12
N THR A 279 12.19 -0.67 13.69
CA THR A 279 12.76 0.47 14.44
C THR A 279 11.85 1.69 14.45
N PHE A 280 10.84 1.72 13.57
CA PHE A 280 9.85 2.80 13.49
C PHE A 280 9.26 3.10 14.86
N CYS A 281 9.00 2.04 15.66
CA CYS A 281 8.34 2.13 16.94
C CYS A 281 9.18 1.88 18.22
N SER A 282 10.50 1.77 18.11
CA SER A 282 11.38 1.21 19.16
C SER A 282 11.31 1.86 20.55
N GLN A 283 11.00 3.16 20.63
CA GLN A 283 10.92 3.91 21.89
C GLN A 283 9.68 3.56 22.74
N ASN A 284 8.61 3.03 22.14
CA ASN A 284 7.39 2.64 22.84
C ASN A 284 6.93 1.27 22.36
N LYS A 285 7.15 0.24 23.19
CA LYS A 285 6.84 -1.16 22.88
C LYS A 285 5.37 -1.41 22.56
N LEU A 286 4.46 -0.65 23.16
CA LEU A 286 3.03 -0.74 22.87
C LEU A 286 2.74 -0.22 21.45
N ALA A 287 3.33 0.91 21.06
CA ALA A 287 3.17 1.44 19.70
C ALA A 287 3.84 0.53 18.64
N GLU A 288 4.93 -0.15 19.01
CA GLU A 288 5.60 -1.15 18.15
C GLU A 288 4.73 -2.37 17.93
N PHE A 289 4.09 -2.84 18.99
CA PHE A 289 3.12 -3.92 18.92
C PHE A 289 1.95 -3.57 18.00
N PHE A 290 1.28 -2.43 18.20
CA PHE A 290 0.12 -2.05 17.37
C PHE A 290 0.49 -1.77 15.91
N PHE A 291 1.67 -1.21 15.63
CA PHE A 291 2.15 -1.05 14.26
C PHE A 291 2.40 -2.41 13.59
N SER A 292 3.03 -3.34 14.32
CA SER A 292 3.23 -4.71 13.84
C SER A 292 1.90 -5.45 13.64
N LEU A 293 0.90 -5.18 14.49
CA LEU A 293 -0.45 -5.72 14.36
C LEU A 293 -1.15 -5.22 13.10
N ALA A 294 -1.05 -3.91 12.82
CA ALA A 294 -1.58 -3.32 11.60
C ALA A 294 -0.91 -3.93 10.35
N LEU A 295 0.42 -4.07 10.35
CA LEU A 295 1.14 -4.75 9.26
C LEU A 295 0.77 -6.23 9.15
N GLY A 296 0.60 -6.93 10.27
CA GLY A 296 0.10 -8.31 10.29
C GLY A 296 -1.30 -8.47 9.69
N ALA A 297 -2.16 -7.46 9.86
CA ALA A 297 -3.46 -7.40 9.20
C ALA A 297 -3.34 -7.15 7.68
N VAL A 298 -2.42 -6.28 7.24
CA VAL A 298 -2.12 -6.13 5.80
C VAL A 298 -1.63 -7.45 5.19
N TYR A 299 -0.84 -8.22 5.94
CA TYR A 299 -0.30 -9.52 5.52
C TYR A 299 -1.36 -10.59 5.28
N LEU A 300 -2.61 -10.38 5.70
CA LEU A 300 -3.72 -11.22 5.31
C LEU A 300 -3.88 -11.29 3.78
N PHE A 301 -3.59 -10.17 3.09
CA PHE A 301 -3.83 -9.97 1.66
C PHE A 301 -2.56 -9.86 0.81
N THR A 302 -1.53 -9.20 1.33
CA THR A 302 -0.30 -8.94 0.57
C THR A 302 0.89 -8.74 1.51
N TYR A 303 2.08 -9.09 1.04
CA TYR A 303 3.31 -8.88 1.79
C TYR A 303 3.94 -7.53 1.42
N ILE A 304 4.20 -6.71 2.44
CA ILE A 304 4.83 -5.39 2.30
C ILE A 304 5.99 -5.34 3.27
N LEU A 305 7.20 -5.14 2.77
CA LEU A 305 8.36 -5.12 3.64
C LEU A 305 8.49 -3.74 4.34
N PRO A 306 8.38 -3.65 5.68
CA PRO A 306 8.49 -2.38 6.39
C PRO A 306 9.95 -1.91 6.55
N VAL A 307 10.89 -2.85 6.60
CA VAL A 307 12.33 -2.57 6.75
C VAL A 307 13.10 -3.47 5.80
N GLU A 308 14.06 -2.90 5.07
CA GLU A 308 14.83 -3.64 4.08
C GLU A 308 15.81 -4.63 4.72
N GLY A 309 15.82 -5.86 4.21
CA GLY A 309 16.68 -6.94 4.71
C GLY A 309 16.85 -8.07 3.69
N ARG A 310 17.33 -9.23 4.13
CA ARG A 310 17.39 -10.44 3.29
C ARG A 310 15.96 -10.92 3.02
N THR A 311 15.42 -10.56 1.86
CA THR A 311 14.00 -10.74 1.54
C THR A 311 13.63 -12.12 1.00
N ARG A 312 14.54 -12.83 0.33
CA ARG A 312 14.19 -14.05 -0.44
C ARG A 312 13.46 -15.11 0.37
N TYR A 313 14.01 -15.51 1.52
CA TYR A 313 13.38 -16.52 2.39
C TYR A 313 12.07 -16.04 3.02
N ARG A 314 11.98 -14.75 3.35
CA ARG A 314 10.77 -14.16 3.92
C ARG A 314 9.60 -14.19 2.93
N TYR A 315 9.87 -13.79 1.69
CA TYR A 315 8.92 -13.91 0.58
C TYR A 315 8.52 -15.37 0.37
N ALA A 316 9.50 -16.28 0.25
CA ALA A 316 9.21 -17.71 0.05
C ALA A 316 8.29 -18.29 1.14
N LEU A 317 8.58 -18.02 2.41
CA LEU A 317 7.76 -18.49 3.53
C LEU A 317 6.34 -17.92 3.50
N TYR A 318 6.21 -16.59 3.37
CA TYR A 318 4.92 -15.93 3.32
C TYR A 318 4.03 -16.46 2.18
N TYR A 319 4.58 -16.51 0.96
CA TYR A 319 3.84 -16.96 -0.21
C TYR A 319 3.54 -18.46 -0.18
N THR A 320 4.36 -19.27 0.49
CA THR A 320 4.05 -20.70 0.69
C THR A 320 2.88 -20.85 1.65
N ILE A 321 2.89 -20.18 2.80
CA ILE A 321 1.80 -20.21 3.78
C ILE A 321 0.48 -19.76 3.14
N CYS A 322 0.50 -18.62 2.45
CA CYS A 322 -0.70 -18.09 1.80
C CYS A 322 -1.19 -18.99 0.65
N GLY A 323 -0.29 -19.63 -0.09
CA GLY A 323 -0.63 -20.58 -1.14
C GLY A 323 -1.33 -21.81 -0.58
N ILE A 324 -0.80 -22.40 0.50
CA ILE A 324 -1.43 -23.51 1.21
C ILE A 324 -2.82 -23.12 1.70
N GLN A 325 -2.96 -21.94 2.31
CA GLN A 325 -4.25 -21.44 2.78
C GLN A 325 -5.27 -21.29 1.64
N ASN A 326 -4.88 -20.78 0.48
CA ASN A 326 -5.77 -20.66 -0.67
C ASN A 326 -6.20 -22.01 -1.22
N VAL A 327 -5.28 -22.98 -1.30
CA VAL A 327 -5.61 -24.36 -1.69
C VAL A 327 -6.60 -24.98 -0.72
N ILE A 328 -6.38 -24.82 0.60
CA ILE A 328 -7.34 -25.27 1.63
C ILE A 328 -8.71 -24.60 1.41
N CYS A 329 -8.75 -23.30 1.13
CA CYS A 329 -10.00 -22.60 0.86
C CYS A 329 -10.73 -23.16 -0.38
N GLY A 330 -10.00 -23.45 -1.45
CA GLY A 330 -10.54 -24.08 -2.66
C GLY A 330 -11.05 -25.51 -2.43
N ILE A 331 -10.37 -26.29 -1.59
CA ILE A 331 -10.84 -27.62 -1.19
C ILE A 331 -12.13 -27.51 -0.38
N LEU A 332 -12.19 -26.60 0.60
CA LEU A 332 -13.40 -26.38 1.41
C LEU A 332 -14.58 -25.90 0.55
N TRP A 333 -14.33 -25.03 -0.45
CA TRP A 333 -15.33 -24.67 -1.46
C TRP A 333 -15.91 -25.88 -2.17
N PHE A 334 -15.05 -26.75 -2.68
CA PHE A 334 -15.46 -27.92 -3.44
C PHE A 334 -16.27 -28.90 -2.57
N LEU A 335 -15.92 -29.05 -1.30
CA LEU A 335 -16.54 -30.03 -0.41
C LEU A 335 -17.85 -29.53 0.22
N PHE A 336 -17.90 -28.27 0.65
CA PHE A 336 -18.95 -27.76 1.55
C PHE A 336 -19.92 -26.75 0.92
N VAL A 337 -19.76 -26.41 -0.36
CA VAL A 337 -20.74 -25.54 -1.03
C VAL A 337 -22.09 -26.24 -1.19
N ASP A 338 -23.17 -25.47 -1.01
CA ASP A 338 -24.55 -25.91 -1.21
C ASP A 338 -24.80 -26.32 -2.67
N GLU A 339 -25.73 -27.26 -2.87
CA GLU A 339 -26.02 -27.85 -4.20
C GLU A 339 -26.46 -26.80 -5.24
N GLU A 340 -27.22 -25.78 -4.84
CA GLU A 340 -27.64 -24.71 -5.75
C GLU A 340 -26.43 -23.95 -6.32
N MET A 341 -25.48 -23.57 -5.45
CA MET A 341 -24.29 -22.86 -5.86
C MET A 341 -23.31 -23.77 -6.61
N ARG A 342 -23.32 -25.08 -6.34
CA ARG A 342 -22.54 -26.09 -7.08
C ARG A 342 -22.96 -26.20 -8.56
N ILE A 343 -24.27 -26.12 -8.84
CA ILE A 343 -24.82 -26.23 -10.20
C ILE A 343 -24.78 -24.87 -10.94
N SER A 344 -24.68 -23.78 -10.20
CA SER A 344 -24.60 -22.42 -10.75
C SER A 344 -23.33 -22.18 -11.59
N ILE A 345 -23.45 -21.25 -12.54
CA ILE A 345 -22.35 -20.81 -13.41
C ILE A 345 -21.17 -20.21 -12.64
N TYR A 346 -21.37 -19.78 -11.39
CA TYR A 346 -20.32 -19.15 -10.57
C TYR A 346 -19.39 -20.14 -9.86
N PHE A 347 -19.76 -21.44 -9.76
CA PHE A 347 -18.97 -22.44 -9.03
C PHE A 347 -17.51 -22.52 -9.52
N TYR A 348 -17.33 -22.76 -10.81
CA TYR A 348 -16.00 -22.90 -11.42
C TYR A 348 -15.23 -21.58 -11.49
N PRO A 349 -15.82 -20.43 -11.92
CA PRO A 349 -15.13 -19.15 -11.88
C PRO A 349 -14.60 -18.75 -10.51
N VAL A 350 -15.37 -18.97 -9.43
CA VAL A 350 -14.95 -18.66 -8.06
C VAL A 350 -13.77 -19.54 -7.64
N LEU A 351 -13.83 -20.84 -7.93
CA LEU A 351 -12.74 -21.79 -7.65
C LEU A 351 -11.48 -21.47 -8.47
N VAL A 352 -11.62 -21.15 -9.75
CA VAL A 352 -10.50 -20.76 -10.62
C VAL A 352 -9.86 -19.47 -10.12
N THR A 353 -10.68 -18.48 -9.77
CA THR A 353 -10.21 -17.16 -9.29
C THR A 353 -9.52 -17.25 -7.93
N SER A 354 -9.89 -18.23 -7.08
CA SER A 354 -9.22 -18.43 -5.79
C SER A 354 -7.83 -19.05 -5.93
N ILE A 355 -7.52 -19.80 -6.99
CA ILE A 355 -6.23 -20.52 -7.15
C ILE A 355 -5.35 -19.96 -8.28
N ILE A 356 -5.88 -19.82 -9.49
CA ILE A 356 -5.08 -19.54 -10.70
C ILE A 356 -4.41 -18.16 -10.65
N PRO A 357 -5.10 -17.05 -10.27
CA PRO A 357 -4.44 -15.76 -10.11
C PRO A 357 -3.28 -15.80 -9.11
N TYR A 358 -3.36 -16.60 -8.05
CA TYR A 358 -2.24 -16.74 -7.11
C TYR A 358 -0.98 -17.24 -7.81
N MET A 359 -1.12 -18.34 -8.56
CA MET A 359 -0.01 -18.96 -9.27
C MET A 359 0.56 -18.04 -10.35
N LEU A 360 -0.30 -17.38 -11.12
CA LEU A 360 0.12 -16.38 -12.12
C LEU A 360 0.83 -15.19 -11.45
N GLY A 361 0.33 -14.73 -10.31
CA GLY A 361 0.98 -13.69 -9.51
C GLY A 361 2.39 -14.08 -9.08
N LEU A 362 2.61 -15.33 -8.66
CA LEU A 362 3.94 -15.84 -8.35
C LEU A 362 4.85 -15.90 -9.58
N VAL A 363 4.33 -16.23 -10.76
CA VAL A 363 5.09 -16.16 -12.01
C VAL A 363 5.54 -14.73 -12.29
N PHE A 364 4.64 -13.74 -12.19
CA PHE A 364 5.00 -12.33 -12.36
C PHE A 364 6.01 -11.84 -11.32
N MET A 365 5.90 -12.30 -10.07
CA MET A 365 6.91 -12.04 -9.04
C MET A 365 8.28 -12.56 -9.46
N LEU A 366 8.35 -13.81 -9.90
CA LEU A 366 9.60 -14.45 -10.30
C LEU A 366 10.19 -13.77 -11.54
N MET A 367 9.36 -13.41 -12.52
CA MET A 367 9.79 -12.61 -13.68
C MET A 367 10.32 -11.23 -13.26
N TYR A 368 9.63 -10.55 -12.34
CA TYR A 368 10.08 -9.27 -11.82
C TYR A 368 11.44 -9.40 -11.14
N TYR A 369 11.63 -10.35 -10.22
CA TYR A 369 12.92 -10.54 -9.54
C TYR A 369 14.02 -11.13 -10.42
N GLY A 370 13.65 -11.93 -11.42
CA GLY A 370 14.58 -12.58 -12.34
C GLY A 370 15.13 -11.65 -13.42
N CYS A 371 14.32 -10.73 -13.94
CA CYS A 371 14.70 -9.93 -15.12
C CYS A 371 14.63 -8.41 -14.90
N PHE A 372 13.73 -7.93 -14.05
CA PHE A 372 13.40 -6.49 -13.95
C PHE A 372 13.78 -5.85 -12.62
N HIS A 373 14.23 -6.64 -11.65
CA HIS A 373 14.70 -6.09 -10.39
C HIS A 373 16.03 -5.38 -10.60
N PRO A 374 16.22 -4.14 -10.10
CA PRO A 374 17.36 -3.29 -10.51
C PRO A 374 18.75 -3.84 -10.15
N LYS A 375 18.85 -4.83 -9.26
CA LYS A 375 20.11 -5.54 -9.00
C LYS A 375 20.52 -6.48 -10.14
N VAL A 376 19.55 -7.01 -10.89
CA VAL A 376 19.78 -7.93 -12.01
C VAL A 376 19.90 -7.17 -13.33
N SER A 377 19.13 -6.09 -13.50
CA SER A 377 19.24 -5.23 -14.69
C SER A 377 20.61 -4.59 -14.84
N VAL A 378 21.31 -4.29 -13.73
CA VAL A 378 22.70 -3.80 -13.76
C VAL A 378 23.63 -4.90 -14.28
N THR A 379 23.52 -6.14 -13.80
CA THR A 379 24.35 -7.27 -14.28
C THR A 379 24.11 -7.56 -15.76
N LEU A 380 22.85 -7.55 -16.22
CA LEU A 380 22.53 -7.71 -17.64
C LEU A 380 23.03 -6.52 -18.48
N SER A 381 22.86 -5.28 -18.01
CA SER A 381 23.36 -4.10 -18.73
C SER A 381 24.89 -4.03 -18.80
N VAL A 382 25.60 -4.60 -17.82
CA VAL A 382 27.06 -4.75 -17.83
C VAL A 382 27.46 -5.87 -18.79
N SER A 383 26.71 -6.98 -18.82
CA SER A 383 26.93 -8.07 -19.78
C SER A 383 26.71 -7.62 -21.23
N PHE A 384 25.62 -6.89 -21.51
CA PHE A 384 25.34 -6.37 -22.85
C PHE A 384 26.31 -5.26 -23.29
N LYS A 385 26.99 -4.58 -22.37
CA LYS A 385 28.04 -3.60 -22.70
C LYS A 385 29.43 -4.23 -22.82
N GLY A 386 29.61 -5.46 -22.34
CA GLY A 386 30.87 -6.20 -22.38
C GLY A 386 31.12 -6.92 -23.70
N ASP A 387 30.07 -7.17 -24.49
CA ASP A 387 30.15 -7.98 -25.70
C ASP A 387 30.27 -7.16 -27.01
N ASP A 388 30.27 -5.83 -26.94
CA ASP A 388 30.36 -4.92 -28.11
C ASP A 388 31.77 -4.32 -28.34
N VAL A 389 32.83 -4.85 -27.73
CA VAL A 389 34.21 -4.39 -27.97
C VAL A 389 35.18 -5.56 -28.14
N GLU A 390 34.95 -6.40 -29.15
CA GLU A 390 36.01 -7.20 -29.79
C GLU A 390 35.70 -7.39 -31.28
N VAL A 391 35.95 -6.37 -32.11
CA VAL A 391 36.30 -6.57 -33.52
C VAL A 391 37.30 -5.49 -33.94
N SER A 392 38.44 -5.98 -34.45
CA SER A 392 39.56 -5.34 -35.17
C SER A 392 40.50 -4.43 -34.40
#